data_AF-A0A261SRA1-F1
#
_entry.id   AF-A0A261SRA1-F1
#
_cell.length_a   1.000
_cell.length_b   1.000
_cell.length_c   1.000
_cell.angle_alpha   90.00
_cell.angle_beta   90.00
_cell.angle_gamma   90.00
#
_symmetry.space_group_name_H-M   'P 1'
#
loop_
_entity.id
_entity.type
_entity.pdbx_description
1 polymer ?
#
loop_
_entity_poly.entity_id
_entity_poly.type
_entity_poly.pdbx_seq_one_letter_code
_entity_poly.pdbx_strand_id
1 'polypeptide(L)' 'MNNQALSRMENRLTLDRLQKFGAIEKSAVPDLLDPRLIFMDSSRRAMMFVGSEEIMHQRYYQGWWLEWTV' A
#
# COMPACT_ATOMS: atom_id res chain seq x y z
N MET A 1 -16.60 7.44 30.87
CA MET A 1 -16.69 7.63 29.40
C MET A 1 -15.36 7.24 28.81
N ASN A 2 -15.29 6.03 28.23
CA ASN A 2 -14.05 5.51 27.67
C ASN A 2 -13.88 6.15 26.30
N ASN A 3 -12.96 7.11 26.17
CA ASN A 3 -12.55 7.65 24.88
C ASN A 3 -11.85 6.52 24.11
N GLN A 4 -12.64 5.69 23.43
CA GLN A 4 -12.22 5.08 22.18
C GLN A 4 -11.90 6.25 21.24
N ALA A 5 -10.72 6.84 21.42
CA ALA A 5 -10.16 7.80 20.49
C ALA A 5 -10.30 7.13 19.13
N LEU A 6 -11.17 7.71 18.30
CA LEU A 6 -11.47 7.32 16.94
C LEU A 6 -10.16 6.83 16.34
N SER A 7 -10.01 5.51 16.20
CA SER A 7 -8.84 4.89 15.59
C SER A 7 -8.82 5.46 14.19
N ARG A 8 -8.07 6.55 14.01
CA ARG A 8 -7.92 7.22 12.74
C ARG A 8 -7.37 6.13 11.86
N MET A 9 -8.18 5.67 10.91
CA MET A 9 -7.79 4.63 9.97
C MET A 9 -6.43 5.07 9.45
N GLU A 10 -5.37 4.38 9.89
CA GLU A 10 -4.01 4.77 9.56
C GLU A 10 -3.97 4.85 8.04
N ASN A 11 -3.45 5.96 7.52
CA ASN A 11 -3.33 6.12 6.08
C ASN A 11 -2.49 4.94 5.58
N ARG A 12 -3.14 3.98 4.92
CA ARG A 12 -2.55 2.68 4.59
C ARG A 12 -2.87 2.34 3.14
N LEU A 13 -1.84 1.96 2.41
CA LEU A 13 -1.96 1.42 1.06
C LEU A 13 -1.79 -0.10 1.12
N THR A 14 -2.84 -0.81 0.75
CA THR A 14 -2.80 -2.26 0.49
C THR A 14 -2.87 -2.47 -1.00
N LEU A 15 -2.06 -3.38 -1.52
CA LEU A 15 -2.10 -3.81 -2.91
C LEU A 15 -2.42 -5.30 -2.95
N ASP A 16 -3.48 -5.68 -3.63
CA ASP A 16 -3.82 -7.08 -3.89
C ASP A 16 -4.07 -7.28 -5.39
N ARG A 17 -3.85 -8.50 -5.87
CA ARG A 17 -4.19 -8.90 -7.24
C ARG A 17 -5.63 -9.40 -7.27
N LEU A 18 -6.46 -8.76 -8.10
CA LEU A 18 -7.80 -9.26 -8.38
C LEU A 18 -7.72 -10.48 -9.30
N GLN A 19 -8.30 -11.58 -8.85
CA GLN A 19 -8.42 -12.84 -9.57
C GLN A 19 -9.83 -12.98 -10.19
N LYS A 20 -10.07 -14.08 -10.91
CA LYS A 20 -11.37 -14.37 -11.52
C LYS A 20 -12.48 -14.48 -10.46
N PHE A 21 -13.69 -14.10 -10.85
CA PHE A 21 -14.90 -14.22 -10.02
C PHE A 21 -14.82 -13.48 -8.67
N GLY A 22 -14.05 -12.39 -8.60
CA GLY A 22 -13.93 -11.59 -7.38
C GLY A 22 -13.01 -12.19 -6.31
N ALA A 23 -12.31 -13.28 -6.60
CA ALA A 23 -11.26 -13.78 -5.73
C ALA A 23 -10.11 -12.76 -5.64
N ILE A 24 -9.40 -12.74 -4.52
CA ILE A 24 -8.29 -11.82 -4.26
C ILE A 24 -7.06 -12.64 -3.91
N GLU A 25 -5.92 -12.31 -4.52
CA GLU A 25 -4.60 -12.85 -4.19
C GLU A 25 -3.75 -11.74 -3.56
N LYS A 26 -3.19 -12.02 -2.38
CA LYS A 26 -2.28 -11.12 -1.67
C LYS A 26 -1.06 -10.77 -2.53
N SER A 27 -0.76 -9.49 -2.67
CA SER A 27 0.48 -9.07 -3.35
C SER A 27 1.70 -9.36 -2.48
N ALA A 28 2.87 -9.41 -3.10
CA ALA A 28 4.16 -9.38 -2.41
C ALA A 28 4.50 -8.00 -1.83
N VAL A 29 3.79 -6.95 -2.27
CA VAL A 29 3.90 -5.61 -1.69
C VAL A 29 3.21 -5.63 -0.32
N PRO A 30 3.93 -5.34 0.77
CA PRO A 30 3.34 -5.27 2.10
C PRO A 30 2.40 -4.07 2.22
N ASP A 31 1.57 -4.09 3.26
CA ASP A 31 0.78 -2.92 3.62
C ASP A 31 1.71 -1.75 3.97
N LEU A 32 1.58 -0.63 3.26
CA LEU A 32 2.38 0.57 3.49
C LEU A 32 1.63 1.56 4.37
N LEU A 33 2.18 1.87 5.53
CA LEU A 33 1.77 2.95 6.41
C LEU A 33 2.31 4.29 5.90
N ASP A 34 1.50 5.34 6.07
CA ASP A 34 1.75 6.70 5.60
C ASP A 34 2.19 6.78 4.12
N PRO A 35 1.45 6.13 3.20
CA PRO A 35 1.85 6.03 1.80
C PRO A 35 1.81 7.41 1.12
N ARG A 36 2.79 7.65 0.26
CA ARG A 36 2.85 8.81 -0.63
C ARG A 36 3.12 8.34 -2.06
N LEU A 37 2.28 8.81 -2.99
CA LEU A 37 2.54 8.69 -4.42
C LEU A 37 3.64 9.68 -4.79
N ILE A 38 4.76 9.18 -5.31
CA ILE A 38 5.92 10.01 -5.68
C ILE A 38 6.01 10.20 -7.20
N PHE A 39 5.52 9.21 -7.95
CA PHE A 39 5.56 9.23 -9.41
C PHE A 39 4.33 8.53 -9.97
N MET A 40 3.75 9.10 -11.02
CA MET A 40 2.72 8.47 -11.83
C MET A 40 2.96 8.86 -13.28
N ASP A 41 3.13 7.86 -14.14
CA ASP A 41 3.29 8.04 -15.58
C ASP A 41 2.17 7.29 -16.30
N SER A 42 1.25 8.07 -16.85
CA SER A 42 0.13 7.56 -17.63
C SER A 42 0.56 6.95 -18.97
N SER A 43 1.70 7.36 -19.52
CA SER A 43 2.25 6.82 -20.76
C SER A 43 2.92 5.46 -20.56
N ARG A 44 3.60 5.27 -19.42
CA ARG A 44 4.26 4.01 -19.04
C ARG A 44 3.42 3.10 -18.16
N ARG A 45 2.21 3.53 -17.77
CA ARG A 45 1.32 2.74 -16.90
C ARG A 45 2.03 2.28 -15.64
N ALA A 46 2.69 3.23 -15.00
CA ALA A 46 3.51 2.96 -13.85
C ALA A 46 3.31 4.00 -12.75
N MET A 47 3.44 3.54 -11.52
CA MET A 47 3.36 4.36 -10.31
C MET A 47 4.46 3.96 -9.33
N MET A 48 4.97 4.93 -8.57
CA MET A 48 5.87 4.69 -7.46
C MET A 48 5.27 5.22 -6.17
N PHE A 49 5.21 4.35 -5.16
CA PHE A 49 4.77 4.70 -3.82
C PHE A 49 5.93 4.56 -2.85
N VAL A 50 5.95 5.41 -1.83
CA VAL A 50 6.83 5.22 -0.67
C VAL A 50 5.98 5.20 0.58
N GLY A 51 6.39 4.43 1.57
CA GLY A 51 5.73 4.35 2.87
C GLY A 51 6.61 3.60 3.86
N SER A 52 6.01 3.08 4.91
CA SER A 52 6.71 2.24 5.87
C SER A 52 5.91 1.02 6.29
N GLU A 53 6.60 -0.01 6.77
CA GLU A 53 5.99 -1.16 7.44
C GLU A 53 6.59 -1.27 8.84
N GLU A 54 5.81 -1.79 9.79
CA GLU A 54 6.28 -2.10 11.13
C GLU A 54 6.49 -3.60 11.28
N ILE A 55 7.75 -4.01 11.48
CA ILE A 55 8.15 -5.40 11.68
C ILE A 55 8.85 -5.47 13.02
N MET A 56 8.35 -6.33 13.93
CA MET A 56 8.92 -6.49 15.28
C MET A 56 9.11 -5.16 16.03
N HIS A 57 8.10 -4.28 15.97
CA HIS A 57 8.10 -2.92 16.56
C HIS A 57 9.15 -1.96 15.98
N GLN A 58 9.75 -2.30 14.84
CA GLN A 58 10.67 -1.42 14.13
C GLN A 58 10.08 -0.99 12.79
N ARG A 59 10.24 0.29 12.48
CA ARG A 59 9.72 0.90 11.26
C ARG A 59 10.74 0.81 10.12
N TYR A 60 10.33 0.23 8.99
CA TYR A 60 11.13 0.07 7.79
C TYR A 60 10.52 0.91 6.66
N TYR A 61 11.29 1.87 6.14
CA TYR A 61 10.86 2.71 5.04
C TYR A 61 11.20 2.05 3.71
N GLN A 62 10.25 2.05 2.78
CA GLN A 62 10.36 1.33 1.53
C GLN A 62 9.64 2.05 0.39
N GLY A 63 10.16 1.86 -0.82
CA GLY A 63 9.59 2.35 -2.06
C GLY A 63 9.25 1.19 -2.98
N TRP A 64 8.09 1.26 -3.62
CA TRP A 64 7.57 0.22 -4.48
C TRP A 64 7.20 0.77 -5.85
N TRP A 65 7.71 0.13 -6.89
CA TRP A 65 7.37 0.39 -8.28
C TRP A 65 6.27 -0.57 -8.72
N LEU A 66 5.15 -0.01 -9.16
CA LEU A 66 4.04 -0.75 -9.73
C LEU A 66 3.94 -0.42 -11.22
N GLU A 67 3.94 -1.45 -12.06
CA GLU A 67 3.71 -1.36 -13.49
C GLU A 67 2.63 -2.36 -13.88
N TRP A 68 1.76 -1.97 -14.81
CA TRP A 68 0.71 -2.87 -15.31
C TRP A 68 0.72 -2.98 -16.83
N THR A 69 0.76 -4.21 -17.31
CA THR A 69 0.61 -4.56 -18.73
C THR A 69 -0.87 -4.59 -19.12
N VAL A 70 -1.16 -4.42 -20.41
CA VAL A 70 -2.50 -4.66 -20.97
C VAL A 70 -2.77 -6.15 -21.04
#